data_AF-A0A932N924-F1
#
_entry.id   AF-A0A932N924-F1
#
_cell.length_a   1.000
_cell.length_b   1.000
_cell.length_c   1.000
_cell.angle_alpha   90.00
_cell.angle_beta   90.00
_cell.angle_gamma   90.00
#
_symmetry.space_group_name_H-M   'P 1'
#
loop_
_entity.id
_entity.type
_entity.pdbx_description
1 polymer ?
#
loop_
_entity_poly.entity_id
_entity_poly.type
_entity_poly.pdbx_seq_one_letter_code
_entity_poly.pdbx_strand_id
1 'polypeptide(L)'
;SLQFNTSDDQLVWQGDQTVWHLTGYQNGYFWGACAAAMFAEGDLNSDTPPTIQQNRIVGTVTAEGHVLINFVSGSRLRESVIVGYGNMVQGDGQWAFQMQMSTGMAGRQVLHWANMQQTRPGEASFLKLPGVQYSVPEILKGASYPTFEEASKKHSS
;
A
#
# COMPACT_ATOMS: atom_id res chain seq x y z
N SER A 1 -12.49 -3.50 -0.28
CA SER A 1 -12.43 -3.02 -1.68
C SER A 1 -13.65 -3.44 -2.49
N LEU A 2 -13.92 -2.73 -3.59
CA LEU A 2 -14.92 -3.11 -4.58
C LEU A 2 -14.22 -3.57 -5.87
N GLN A 3 -14.47 -4.80 -6.30
CA GLN A 3 -14.00 -5.31 -7.59
C GLN A 3 -15.14 -5.26 -8.61
N PHE A 4 -14.80 -4.79 -9.82
CA PHE A 4 -15.60 -4.91 -11.02
C PHE A 4 -14.98 -5.96 -11.94
N ASN A 5 -15.73 -7.02 -12.24
CA ASN A 5 -15.37 -8.02 -13.23
C ASN A 5 -15.83 -7.54 -14.61
N THR A 6 -14.90 -7.30 -15.53
CA THR A 6 -15.21 -6.73 -16.85
C THR A 6 -15.72 -7.78 -17.85
N SER A 7 -15.67 -9.07 -17.50
CA SER A 7 -16.11 -10.16 -18.37
C SER A 7 -17.61 -10.42 -18.29
N ASP A 8 -18.23 -10.11 -17.15
CA ASP A 8 -19.64 -10.40 -16.83
C ASP A 8 -20.36 -9.21 -16.18
N ASP A 9 -19.72 -8.04 -16.16
CA ASP A 9 -20.19 -6.78 -15.58
C ASP A 9 -20.63 -6.90 -14.11
N GLN A 10 -20.01 -7.79 -13.34
CA GLN A 10 -20.37 -8.02 -11.93
C GLN A 10 -19.54 -7.19 -10.95
N LEU A 11 -20.20 -6.72 -9.89
CA LEU A 11 -19.55 -6.10 -8.73
C LEU A 11 -19.43 -7.11 -7.60
N VAL A 12 -18.22 -7.22 -7.03
CA VAL A 12 -17.90 -8.14 -5.95
C VAL A 12 -17.16 -7.38 -4.85
N TRP A 13 -17.68 -7.47 -3.62
CA TRP A 13 -16.99 -6.96 -2.45
C TRP A 13 -15.85 -7.88 -2.05
N GLN A 14 -14.74 -7.28 -1.63
CA GLN A 14 -13.56 -8.00 -1.15
C GLN A 14 -13.07 -7.40 0.15
N GLY A 15 -12.59 -8.26 1.02
CA GLY A 15 -11.74 -7.85 2.13
C GLY A 15 -10.34 -7.54 1.62
N ASP A 16 -9.75 -6.51 2.19
CA ASP A 16 -8.35 -6.19 1.98
C ASP A 16 -7.73 -5.74 3.30
N GLN A 17 -6.43 -5.96 3.43
CA GLN A 17 -5.63 -5.43 4.51
C GLN A 17 -4.29 -4.95 3.95
N THR A 18 -4.02 -3.67 4.14
CA THR A 18 -2.85 -3.01 3.56
C THR A 18 -1.96 -2.43 4.66
N VAL A 19 -0.65 -2.61 4.51
CA VAL A 19 0.38 -2.02 5.38
C VAL A 19 1.35 -1.23 4.53
N TRP A 20 1.56 0.04 4.88
CA TRP A 20 2.60 0.89 4.30
C TRP A 20 3.71 1.09 5.33
N HIS A 21 4.94 0.83 4.92
CA HIS A 21 6.13 1.12 5.69
C HIS A 21 6.93 2.19 4.96
N LEU A 22 6.72 3.44 5.36
CA LEU A 22 7.44 4.60 4.83
C LEU A 22 8.81 4.69 5.52
N THR A 23 9.88 4.62 4.74
CA THR A 23 11.25 4.56 5.26
C THR A 23 12.00 5.87 5.12
N GLY A 24 11.48 6.82 4.35
CA GLY A 24 12.06 8.14 4.23
C GLY A 24 11.15 9.13 3.54
N TYR A 25 11.48 10.42 3.74
CA TYR A 25 10.82 11.54 3.11
C TYR A 25 11.81 12.69 2.93
N GLN A 26 11.62 13.50 1.89
CA GLN A 26 12.40 14.70 1.65
C GLN A 26 11.63 15.64 0.70
N ASN A 27 11.54 16.94 1.03
CA ASN A 27 11.00 17.98 0.15
C ASN A 27 9.59 17.67 -0.42
N GLY A 28 8.70 17.08 0.39
CA GLY A 28 7.36 16.67 -0.05
C GLY A 28 7.31 15.34 -0.80
N TYR A 29 8.43 14.65 -1.00
CA TYR A 29 8.49 13.29 -1.54
C TYR A 29 8.64 12.28 -0.40
N PHE A 30 8.10 11.08 -0.56
CA PHE A 30 8.28 9.98 0.37
C PHE A 30 8.37 8.64 -0.35
N TRP A 31 8.97 7.66 0.30
CA TRP A 31 9.19 6.33 -0.26
C TRP A 31 9.14 5.24 0.81
N GLY A 32 8.94 4.00 0.37
CA GLY A 32 8.82 2.86 1.27
C GLY A 32 8.36 1.60 0.57
N ALA A 33 7.73 0.72 1.35
CA ALA A 33 7.11 -0.50 0.85
C ALA A 33 5.64 -0.59 1.23
N CYS A 34 4.89 -1.33 0.42
CA CYS A 34 3.50 -1.69 0.64
C CYS A 34 3.39 -3.21 0.64
N ALA A 35 2.60 -3.76 1.55
CA ALA A 35 2.06 -5.11 1.44
C ALA A 35 0.53 -5.04 1.50
N ALA A 36 -0.14 -5.67 0.55
CA ALA A 36 -1.59 -5.74 0.47
C ALA A 36 -2.01 -7.21 0.42
N ALA A 37 -2.84 -7.62 1.37
CA ALA A 37 -3.51 -8.92 1.39
C ALA A 37 -4.94 -8.74 0.88
N MET A 38 -5.34 -9.53 -0.13
CA MET A 38 -6.71 -9.57 -0.64
C MET A 38 -7.37 -10.89 -0.24
N PHE A 39 -8.63 -10.86 0.16
CA PHE A 39 -9.40 -12.03 0.56
C PHE A 39 -10.89 -11.86 0.27
N ALA A 40 -11.63 -12.96 0.21
CA ALA A 40 -13.07 -12.92 0.01
C ALA A 40 -13.75 -12.23 1.20
N GLU A 41 -14.76 -11.41 0.93
CA GLU A 41 -15.56 -10.81 1.99
C GLU A 41 -16.25 -11.91 2.83
N GLY A 42 -16.27 -11.74 4.15
CA GLY A 42 -16.82 -12.72 5.08
C GLY A 42 -15.85 -13.84 5.48
N ASP A 43 -14.69 -13.95 4.81
CA ASP A 43 -13.66 -14.95 5.12
C ASP A 43 -12.68 -14.49 6.21
N LEU A 44 -13.17 -13.61 7.10
CA LEU A 44 -12.42 -13.13 8.26
C LEU A 44 -12.16 -14.35 9.16
N ASN A 45 -10.89 -14.77 9.27
CA ASN A 45 -10.43 -16.00 9.93
C ASN A 45 -10.48 -17.29 9.09
N SER A 46 -10.47 -17.20 7.76
CA SER A 46 -10.13 -18.36 6.91
C SER A 46 -8.79 -18.96 7.30
N ASP A 47 -8.71 -20.28 7.36
CA ASP A 47 -7.42 -21.00 7.40
C ASP A 47 -6.66 -20.89 6.07
N THR A 48 -7.32 -20.40 5.01
CA THR A 48 -6.68 -20.14 3.72
C THR A 48 -5.89 -18.84 3.80
N PRO A 49 -4.55 -18.88 3.67
CA PRO A 49 -3.74 -17.66 3.72
C PRO A 49 -4.08 -16.75 2.53
N PRO A 50 -4.28 -15.44 2.75
CA PRO A 50 -4.54 -14.51 1.66
C PRO A 50 -3.30 -14.39 0.77
N THR A 51 -3.53 -14.04 -0.50
CA THR A 51 -2.43 -13.69 -1.39
C THR A 51 -1.89 -12.32 -0.99
N ILE A 52 -0.62 -12.26 -0.62
CA ILE A 52 0.07 -11.01 -0.30
C ILE A 52 0.78 -10.49 -1.55
N GLN A 53 0.42 -9.27 -1.95
CA GLN A 53 1.11 -8.52 -2.99
C GLN A 53 1.99 -7.46 -2.35
N GLN A 54 3.26 -7.42 -2.73
CA GLN A 54 4.22 -6.42 -2.24
C GLN A 54 4.63 -5.48 -3.37
N ASN A 55 4.65 -4.19 -3.04
CA ASN A 55 4.99 -3.11 -3.96
C ASN A 55 5.97 -2.14 -3.30
N ARG A 56 6.76 -1.45 -4.12
CA ARG A 56 7.49 -0.27 -3.66
C ARG A 56 6.59 0.96 -3.73
N ILE A 57 6.69 1.83 -2.74
CA ILE A 57 5.98 3.11 -2.67
C ILE A 57 6.92 4.22 -3.10
N VAL A 58 6.45 5.07 -4.02
CA VAL A 58 7.02 6.39 -4.26
C VAL A 58 5.87 7.38 -4.36
N GLY A 59 5.88 8.41 -3.52
CA GLY A 59 4.77 9.33 -3.40
C GLY A 59 5.19 10.77 -3.15
N THR A 60 4.21 11.65 -3.24
CA THR A 60 4.33 13.07 -2.95
C THR A 60 3.20 13.51 -2.04
N VAL A 61 3.48 14.50 -1.21
CA VAL A 61 2.52 15.21 -0.36
C VAL A 61 2.78 16.71 -0.48
N THR A 62 1.74 17.51 -0.78
CA THR A 62 1.85 18.97 -0.82
C THR A 62 1.71 19.57 0.58
N ALA A 63 2.01 20.87 0.73
CA ALA A 63 1.85 21.56 2.01
C ALA A 63 0.38 21.61 2.47
N GLU A 64 -0.55 21.62 1.51
CA GLU A 64 -2.01 21.55 1.72
C GLU A 64 -2.48 20.13 2.05
N GLY A 65 -1.57 19.15 2.02
CA GLY A 65 -1.84 17.76 2.36
C GLY A 65 -2.34 16.91 1.20
N HIS A 66 -2.32 17.38 -0.06
CA HIS A 66 -2.70 16.54 -1.20
C HIS A 66 -1.67 15.44 -1.43
N VAL A 67 -2.13 14.19 -1.55
CA VAL A 67 -1.27 13.01 -1.67
C VAL A 67 -1.44 12.35 -3.03
N LEU A 68 -0.32 12.01 -3.65
CA LEU A 68 -0.23 11.12 -4.81
C LEU A 68 0.77 10.01 -4.51
N ILE A 69 0.39 8.75 -4.75
CA ILE A 69 1.25 7.58 -4.55
C ILE A 69 1.24 6.70 -5.78
N ASN A 70 2.43 6.25 -6.19
CA ASN A 70 2.58 5.13 -7.11
C ASN A 70 3.05 3.89 -6.33
N PHE A 71 2.34 2.78 -6.53
CA PHE A 71 2.75 1.47 -6.07
C PHE A 71 3.31 0.69 -7.27
N VAL A 72 4.58 0.35 -7.18
CA VAL A 72 5.33 -0.27 -8.29
C VAL A 72 5.62 -1.72 -7.95
N SER A 73 5.03 -2.64 -8.72
CA SER A 73 5.36 -4.07 -8.73
C SER A 73 6.53 -4.35 -9.68
N GLY A 74 7.37 -5.33 -9.35
CA GLY A 74 8.39 -5.84 -10.27
C GLY A 74 9.54 -4.87 -10.59
N SER A 75 10.36 -5.19 -11.59
CA SER A 75 11.54 -4.41 -11.99
C SER A 75 11.31 -3.51 -13.22
N ARG A 76 10.13 -3.55 -13.83
CA ARG A 76 9.79 -2.81 -15.05
C ARG A 76 8.45 -2.11 -14.91
N LEU A 77 8.40 -0.81 -15.21
CA LEU A 77 7.19 0.03 -15.22
C LEU A 77 6.09 -0.41 -16.21
N ARG A 78 6.28 -1.50 -16.95
CA ARG A 78 5.26 -2.10 -17.83
C ARG A 78 4.33 -3.07 -17.09
N GLU A 79 4.64 -3.39 -15.84
CA GLU A 79 3.79 -4.13 -14.92
C GLU A 79 2.95 -3.13 -14.11
N SER A 80 1.68 -3.47 -13.85
CA SER A 80 0.63 -2.57 -13.35
C SER A 80 1.10 -1.60 -12.26
N VAL A 81 1.08 -0.30 -12.55
CA VAL A 81 1.24 0.74 -11.51
C VAL A 81 -0.13 1.00 -10.91
N ILE A 82 -0.25 0.80 -9.59
CA ILE A 82 -1.42 1.27 -8.85
C ILE A 82 -1.17 2.74 -8.54
N VAL A 83 -2.13 3.60 -8.85
CA VAL A 83 -2.05 5.02 -8.50
C VAL A 83 -3.09 5.33 -7.44
N GLY A 84 -2.63 5.92 -6.35
CA GLY A 84 -3.46 6.39 -5.24
C GLY A 84 -3.46 7.90 -5.16
N TYR A 85 -4.64 8.48 -4.95
CA TYR A 85 -4.85 9.91 -4.74
C TYR A 85 -5.56 10.11 -3.40
N GLY A 86 -5.24 11.18 -2.68
CA GLY A 86 -5.87 11.42 -1.41
C GLY A 86 -5.44 12.68 -0.71
N ASN A 87 -5.70 12.75 0.59
CA ASN A 87 -5.29 13.84 1.44
C ASN A 87 -4.77 13.33 2.78
N MET A 88 -3.82 14.07 3.34
CA MET A 88 -3.51 14.02 4.76
C MET A 88 -4.66 14.67 5.52
N VAL A 89 -5.23 13.94 6.48
CA VAL A 89 -6.29 14.43 7.36
C VAL A 89 -5.87 14.28 8.81
N GLN A 90 -6.29 15.22 9.65
CA GLN A 90 -6.04 15.17 11.09
C GLN A 90 -7.34 14.92 11.83
N GLY A 91 -7.37 13.89 12.68
CA GLY A 91 -8.49 13.54 13.54
C GLY A 91 -7.97 12.97 14.86
N ASP A 92 -8.57 13.33 16.00
CA ASP A 92 -8.15 12.88 17.33
C ASP A 92 -6.65 13.06 17.62
N GLY A 93 -6.07 14.13 17.08
CA GLY A 93 -4.65 14.47 17.22
C GLY A 93 -3.70 13.59 16.41
N GLN A 94 -4.21 12.66 15.59
CA GLN A 94 -3.42 11.80 14.71
C GLN A 94 -3.61 12.17 13.25
N TRP A 95 -2.53 12.03 12.48
CA TRP A 95 -2.56 12.18 11.02
C TRP A 95 -2.86 10.84 10.37
N ALA A 96 -3.68 10.88 9.34
CA ALA A 96 -4.02 9.72 8.52
C ALA A 96 -3.96 10.06 7.04
N PHE A 97 -3.66 9.06 6.22
CA PHE A 97 -3.85 9.16 4.78
C PHE A 97 -5.27 8.71 4.43
N GLN A 98 -6.12 9.62 3.95
CA GLN A 98 -7.38 9.26 3.32
C GLN A 98 -7.17 9.15 1.81
N MET A 99 -7.29 7.94 1.28
CA MET A 99 -6.79 7.60 -0.03
C MET A 99 -7.84 6.83 -0.82
N GLN A 100 -7.89 7.09 -2.12
CA GLN A 100 -8.60 6.31 -3.12
C GLN A 100 -7.60 5.79 -4.15
N MET A 101 -7.75 4.53 -4.52
CA MET A 101 -6.84 3.80 -5.41
C MET A 101 -7.66 2.98 -6.41
N SER A 102 -7.13 2.87 -7.62
CA SER A 102 -7.66 1.97 -8.65
C SER A 102 -6.52 1.13 -9.20
N THR A 103 -6.75 -0.17 -9.32
CA THR A 103 -5.83 -1.08 -10.02
C THR A 103 -6.58 -1.92 -11.03
N GLY A 104 -5.98 -2.11 -12.20
CA GLY A 104 -6.49 -2.96 -13.26
C GLY A 104 -5.61 -4.19 -13.42
N MET A 105 -6.25 -5.36 -13.44
CA MET A 105 -5.65 -6.63 -13.83
C MET A 105 -6.52 -7.25 -14.92
N ALA A 106 -5.97 -8.08 -15.81
CA ALA A 106 -6.71 -8.62 -16.95
C ALA A 106 -8.12 -9.15 -16.56
N GLY A 107 -9.17 -8.47 -17.03
CA GLY A 107 -10.57 -8.81 -16.76
C GLY A 107 -11.17 -8.27 -15.44
N ARG A 108 -10.41 -7.53 -14.63
CA ARG A 108 -10.81 -7.06 -13.30
C ARG A 108 -10.30 -5.65 -13.00
N GLN A 109 -11.15 -4.82 -12.43
CA GLN A 109 -10.77 -3.53 -11.87
C GLN A 109 -11.10 -3.52 -10.38
N VAL A 110 -10.15 -3.12 -9.54
CA VAL A 110 -10.35 -3.00 -8.10
C VAL A 110 -10.27 -1.54 -7.70
N LEU A 111 -11.32 -1.06 -7.06
CA LEU A 111 -11.39 0.23 -6.40
C LEU A 111 -11.21 0.03 -4.90
N HIS A 112 -10.31 0.81 -4.33
CA HIS A 112 -9.98 0.74 -2.91
C HIS A 112 -10.03 2.15 -2.31
N TRP A 113 -10.75 2.29 -1.20
CA TRP A 113 -10.68 3.46 -0.35
C TRP A 113 -10.09 3.04 0.98
N ALA A 114 -9.18 3.84 1.53
CA ALA A 114 -8.54 3.58 2.80
C ALA A 114 -8.39 4.84 3.64
N ASN A 115 -8.50 4.66 4.94
CA ASN A 115 -8.10 5.62 5.97
C ASN A 115 -6.92 5.03 6.75
N MET A 116 -5.71 5.29 6.27
CA MET A 116 -4.49 4.67 6.79
C MET A 116 -4.05 5.37 8.07
N GLN A 117 -4.13 4.64 9.18
CA GLN A 117 -3.69 5.08 10.50
C GLN A 117 -2.25 4.64 10.75
N GLN A 118 -1.50 5.45 11.48
CA GLN A 118 -0.17 5.05 11.95
C GLN A 118 -0.32 3.93 12.98
N THR A 119 0.57 2.94 12.91
CA THR A 119 0.80 2.00 14.01
C THR A 119 2.28 1.83 14.32
N ARG A 120 2.61 1.34 15.52
CA ARG A 120 3.98 1.26 16.05
C ARG A 120 4.24 -0.06 16.80
N PRO A 121 5.50 -0.51 16.88
CA PRO A 121 5.87 -1.65 17.72
C PRO A 121 5.31 -1.52 19.14
N GLY A 122 4.64 -2.59 19.60
CA GLY A 122 3.97 -2.65 20.90
C GLY A 122 2.46 -2.35 20.88
N GLU A 123 1.94 -1.78 19.80
CA GLU A 123 0.50 -1.58 19.62
C GLU A 123 -0.20 -2.84 19.13
N ALA A 124 -1.48 -3.01 19.49
CA ALA A 124 -2.27 -4.17 19.07
C ALA A 124 -2.35 -4.31 17.54
N SER A 125 -2.54 -3.19 16.84
CA SER A 125 -2.59 -3.11 15.37
C SER A 125 -1.25 -3.42 14.69
N PHE A 126 -0.12 -3.31 15.40
CA PHE A 126 1.20 -3.71 14.90
C PHE A 126 1.42 -5.22 15.06
N LEU A 127 0.92 -5.79 16.15
CA LEU A 127 1.07 -7.20 16.50
C LEU A 127 0.09 -8.11 15.78
N LYS A 128 -1.11 -7.62 15.47
CA LYS A 128 -2.15 -8.37 14.74
C LYS A 128 -2.99 -7.42 13.89
N LEU A 129 -2.90 -7.59 12.58
CA LEU A 129 -3.63 -6.78 11.61
C LEU A 129 -5.11 -7.18 11.58
N PRO A 130 -6.03 -6.23 11.39
CA PRO A 130 -7.45 -6.54 11.23
C PRO A 130 -7.71 -7.46 10.03
N GLY A 131 -8.64 -8.40 10.18
CA GLY A 131 -9.11 -9.28 9.11
C GLY A 131 -8.14 -10.35 8.62
N VAL A 132 -6.88 -10.34 9.08
CA VAL A 132 -5.86 -11.33 8.72
C VAL A 132 -5.08 -11.79 9.95
N GLN A 133 -4.42 -12.94 9.90
CA GLN A 133 -3.63 -13.48 11.02
C GLN A 133 -2.15 -13.08 10.96
N TYR A 134 -1.84 -11.88 10.42
CA TYR A 134 -0.47 -11.39 10.30
C TYR A 134 -0.21 -10.21 11.24
N SER A 135 1.01 -10.15 11.77
CA SER A 135 1.61 -8.92 12.30
C SER A 135 2.21 -8.05 11.17
N VAL A 136 2.55 -6.80 11.50
CA VAL A 136 3.24 -5.89 10.57
C VAL A 136 4.57 -6.48 10.05
N PRO A 137 5.47 -7.02 10.91
CA PRO A 137 6.71 -7.63 10.42
C PRO A 137 6.48 -8.85 9.51
N GLU A 138 5.45 -9.65 9.79
CA GLU A 138 5.17 -10.86 9.01
C GLU A 138 4.65 -10.53 7.61
N ILE A 139 3.70 -9.60 7.48
CA ILE A 139 3.14 -9.24 6.16
C ILE A 139 4.17 -8.52 5.27
N LEU A 140 5.10 -7.79 5.90
CA LEU A 140 6.20 -7.08 5.21
C LEU A 140 7.43 -7.97 4.95
N LYS A 141 7.42 -9.23 5.39
CA LYS A 141 8.57 -10.13 5.20
C LYS A 141 8.87 -10.28 3.70
N GLY A 142 10.12 -10.03 3.32
CA GLY A 142 10.56 -10.10 1.92
C GLY A 142 10.28 -8.84 1.08
N ALA A 143 9.68 -7.79 1.66
CA ALA A 143 9.42 -6.55 0.95
C ALA A 143 10.72 -5.89 0.49
N SER A 144 10.70 -5.36 -0.74
CA SER A 144 11.77 -4.53 -1.29
C SER A 144 11.48 -3.05 -1.08
N TYR A 145 12.53 -2.25 -0.93
CA TYR A 145 12.44 -0.82 -0.65
C TYR A 145 13.18 -0.01 -1.72
N PRO A 146 12.68 1.17 -2.11
CA PRO A 146 13.45 2.12 -2.91
C PRO A 146 14.74 2.53 -2.21
N THR A 147 15.81 2.70 -2.99
CA THR A 147 17.12 3.20 -2.54
C THR A 147 17.55 4.32 -3.45
N PHE A 148 18.32 5.27 -2.93
CA PHE A 148 19.01 6.25 -3.77
C PHE A 148 20.17 5.59 -4.51
N GLU A 149 20.48 6.09 -5.70
CA GLU A 149 21.72 5.73 -6.37
C GLU A 149 22.89 6.16 -5.49
N GLU A 150 23.84 5.25 -5.26
CA GLU A 150 25.11 5.62 -4.64
C GLU A 150 25.84 6.56 -5.60
N ALA A 151 26.19 7.76 -5.14
CA ALA A 151 26.97 8.69 -5.93
C ALA A 151 28.27 8.00 -6.36
N SER A 152 28.45 7.77 -7.66
CA SER A 152 29.68 7.16 -8.18
C SER A 152 30.87 7.97 -7.67
N LYS A 153 31.75 7.35 -6.89
CA LYS A 153 33.02 7.97 -6.48
C LYS A 153 33.89 8.17 -7.74
N LYS A 154 33.65 9.26 -8.48
CA LYS A 154 34.67 9.84 -9.37
C LYS A 154 35.70 10.52 -8.48
N HIS A 155 36.66 9.74 -7.99
CA HIS A 155 37.96 10.29 -7.64
C HIS A 155 38.88 10.04 -8.82
N SER A 156 39.05 11.10 -9.61
CA SER A 156 40.24 11.26 -10.43
C SER A 156 41.45 11.31 -9.51
N SER A 157 42.41 10.42 -9.76
CA SER A 157 43.82 10.60 -9.42
C SER A 157 44.63 10.05 -10.56
#